data_AF-A0A0M2V127-F1
#
_entry.id   AF-A0A0M2V127-F1
#
_cell.length_a   1.000
_cell.length_b   1.000
_cell.length_c   1.000
_cell.angle_alpha   90.00
_cell.angle_beta   90.00
_cell.angle_gamma   90.00
#
_symmetry.space_group_name_H-M   'P 1'
#
loop_
_entity.id
_entity.type
_entity.pdbx_description
1 polymer ?
#
loop_
_entity_poly.entity_id
_entity_poly.type
_entity_poly.pdbx_seq_one_letter_code
_entity_poly.pdbx_strand_id
1 'polypeptide(L)'
;PDGKTLAYTRQRIQGFYADQTNLVLVDLSNRNEREITSDFDRSIGSYVWMPNGRGFYATIDDAGTSRVYSINARNGRAQALTGATNHGNISISNNGTLVGTNESFMYPARLVSINTRNGNTTRLDSFNDEMLANVDLGSYESVTYQGHNGQDIQMWVHYPPG
;
A
#
# COMPACT_ATOMS: atom_id res chain seq x y z
N PRO A 1 5.42 -13.79 -12.44
CA PRO A 1 4.72 -13.57 -13.73
C PRO A 1 4.83 -14.81 -14.63
N ASP A 2 3.76 -15.16 -15.35
CA ASP A 2 3.63 -16.40 -16.13
C ASP A 2 4.00 -16.23 -17.62
N GLY A 3 4.35 -15.01 -18.04
CA GLY A 3 4.64 -14.66 -19.43
C GLY A 3 3.41 -14.61 -20.34
N LYS A 4 2.20 -14.81 -19.80
CA LYS A 4 0.93 -14.85 -20.55
C LYS A 4 0.02 -13.68 -20.19
N THR A 5 0.17 -13.14 -18.99
CA THR A 5 -0.67 -12.04 -18.49
C THR A 5 0.17 -10.78 -18.28
N LEU A 6 -0.24 -9.67 -18.89
CA LEU A 6 0.27 -8.34 -18.57
C LEU A 6 -0.64 -7.70 -17.51
N ALA A 7 -0.04 -7.01 -16.54
CA ALA A 7 -0.77 -6.18 -15.59
C ALA A 7 -0.28 -4.74 -15.68
N TYR A 8 -1.21 -3.80 -15.76
CA TYR A 8 -0.95 -2.36 -15.77
C TYR A 8 -2.04 -1.63 -14.98
N THR A 9 -1.78 -0.37 -14.62
CA THR A 9 -2.77 0.49 -13.98
C THR A 9 -3.39 1.47 -14.97
N ARG A 10 -4.67 1.76 -14.80
CA ARG A 10 -5.46 2.64 -15.68
C ARG A 10 -6.35 3.57 -14.88
N GLN A 11 -6.39 4.83 -15.29
CA GLN A 11 -7.47 5.76 -15.00
C GLN A 11 -8.41 5.79 -16.21
N ARG A 12 -9.72 5.89 -15.97
CA ARG A 12 -10.77 6.00 -17.00
C ARG A 12 -10.85 7.41 -17.59
N ILE A 13 -10.59 8.42 -16.76
CA ILE A 13 -10.61 9.83 -17.16
C ILE A 13 -9.17 10.35 -17.18
N GLN A 14 -8.63 10.51 -18.38
CA GLN A 14 -7.26 10.96 -18.58
C GLN A 14 -7.02 12.33 -17.92
N GLY A 15 -6.01 12.41 -17.05
CA GLY A 15 -5.59 13.65 -16.40
C GLY A 15 -6.47 14.12 -15.26
N PHE A 16 -7.51 13.38 -14.88
CA PHE A 16 -8.34 13.73 -13.73
C PHE A 16 -7.76 13.14 -12.44
N TYR A 17 -7.22 14.02 -11.60
CA TYR A 17 -6.52 13.62 -10.36
C TYR A 17 -7.39 12.87 -9.36
N ALA A 18 -8.72 13.04 -9.42
CA ALA A 18 -9.68 12.38 -8.54
C ALA A 18 -10.26 11.09 -9.15
N ASP A 19 -9.83 10.68 -10.34
CA ASP A 19 -10.19 9.37 -10.88
C ASP A 19 -9.37 8.27 -10.21
N GLN A 20 -10.01 7.12 -10.03
CA GLN A 20 -9.38 5.97 -9.39
C GLN A 20 -8.39 5.28 -10.32
N THR A 21 -7.21 4.99 -9.79
CA THR A 21 -6.23 4.13 -10.47
C THR A 21 -6.61 2.67 -10.27
N ASN A 22 -7.00 1.99 -11.34
CA ASN A 22 -7.45 0.61 -11.33
C ASN A 22 -6.41 -0.34 -11.92
N LEU A 23 -6.28 -1.54 -11.34
CA LEU A 23 -5.48 -2.63 -11.89
C LEU A 23 -6.22 -3.36 -13.02
N VAL A 24 -5.56 -3.48 -14.17
CA VAL A 24 -6.06 -4.12 -15.39
C VAL A 24 -5.14 -5.29 -15.75
N LEU A 25 -5.76 -6.41 -16.13
CA LEU A 25 -5.07 -7.59 -16.65
C LEU A 25 -5.35 -7.75 -18.14
N VAL A 26 -4.33 -8.09 -18.92
CA VAL A 26 -4.45 -8.41 -20.34
C VAL A 26 -3.93 -9.81 -20.59
N ASP A 27 -4.76 -10.64 -21.21
CA ASP A 27 -4.34 -11.91 -21.78
C ASP A 27 -3.58 -11.65 -23.09
N LEU A 28 -2.29 -11.97 -23.13
CA LEU A 28 -1.43 -11.68 -24.29
C LEU A 28 -1.74 -12.57 -25.50
N SER A 29 -2.45 -13.69 -25.32
CA SER A 29 -2.79 -14.60 -26.43
C SER A 29 -3.89 -14.05 -27.33
N ASN A 30 -4.84 -13.32 -26.76
CA ASN A 30 -6.04 -12.82 -27.45
C ASN A 30 -6.28 -11.30 -27.25
N ARG A 31 -5.46 -10.64 -26.44
CA ARG A 31 -5.54 -9.22 -26.07
C ARG A 31 -6.82 -8.83 -25.32
N ASN A 32 -7.52 -9.79 -24.72
CA ASN A 32 -8.67 -9.50 -23.88
C ASN A 32 -8.21 -8.81 -22.59
N GLU A 33 -8.85 -7.70 -22.27
CA GLU A 33 -8.59 -6.94 -21.06
C GLU A 33 -9.65 -7.20 -19.99
N ARG A 34 -9.23 -7.13 -18.73
CA ARG A 34 -10.13 -7.16 -17.58
C ARG A 34 -9.62 -6.24 -16.48
N GLU A 35 -10.42 -5.23 -16.17
CA GLU A 35 -10.24 -4.40 -14.98
C GLU A 35 -10.69 -5.18 -13.75
N ILE A 36 -9.81 -5.36 -12.77
CA ILE A 36 -10.07 -6.24 -11.62
C ILE A 36 -10.30 -5.48 -10.32
N THR A 37 -10.22 -4.16 -10.31
CA THR A 37 -10.41 -3.36 -9.08
C THR A 37 -11.43 -2.25 -9.25
N SER A 38 -12.31 -2.37 -10.26
CA SER A 38 -13.36 -1.39 -10.58
C SER A 38 -14.35 -1.13 -9.44
N ASP A 39 -14.53 -2.12 -8.57
CA ASP A 39 -15.49 -2.08 -7.45
C ASP A 39 -14.79 -1.79 -6.11
N PHE A 40 -13.46 -1.72 -6.12
CA PHE A 40 -12.70 -1.24 -4.98
C PHE A 40 -12.77 0.29 -4.99
N ASP A 41 -12.82 0.93 -3.83
CA ASP A 41 -13.04 2.38 -3.70
C ASP A 41 -11.75 3.14 -3.34
N ARG A 42 -10.58 2.54 -3.63
CA ARG A 42 -9.26 3.15 -3.46
C ARG A 42 -8.41 2.94 -4.70
N SER A 43 -7.48 3.85 -4.90
CA SER A 43 -6.49 3.79 -5.98
C SER A 43 -5.37 2.81 -5.69
N ILE A 44 -4.97 2.05 -6.71
CA ILE A 44 -3.78 1.20 -6.67
C ILE A 44 -2.53 2.08 -6.81
N GLY A 45 -1.61 2.01 -5.85
CA GLY A 45 -0.29 2.61 -5.94
C GLY A 45 0.71 1.68 -6.63
N SER A 46 1.85 1.42 -6.00
CA SER A 46 2.80 0.40 -6.46
C SER A 46 2.26 -1.02 -6.25
N TYR A 47 2.64 -1.97 -7.11
CA TYR A 47 2.23 -3.36 -6.97
C TYR A 47 3.31 -4.34 -7.44
N VAL A 48 3.29 -5.55 -6.87
CA VAL A 48 4.12 -6.68 -7.26
C VAL A 48 3.27 -7.93 -7.41
N TRP A 49 3.61 -8.77 -8.38
CA TRP A 49 2.97 -10.08 -8.56
C TRP A 49 3.34 -11.02 -7.41
N MET A 50 2.36 -11.79 -6.91
CA MET A 50 2.66 -12.95 -6.09
C MET A 50 3.44 -13.99 -6.91
N PRO A 51 4.39 -14.73 -6.31
CA PRO A 51 5.18 -15.74 -7.04
C PRO A 51 4.33 -16.83 -7.70
N ASN A 52 3.18 -17.15 -7.10
CA ASN A 52 2.22 -18.13 -7.62
C ASN A 52 1.29 -17.59 -8.73
N GLY A 53 1.41 -16.31 -9.11
CA GLY A 53 0.59 -15.66 -10.14
C GLY A 53 -0.89 -15.48 -9.78
N ARG A 54 -1.33 -15.82 -8.55
CA ARG A 54 -2.74 -15.77 -8.16
C ARG A 54 -3.24 -14.39 -7.77
N GLY A 55 -2.36 -13.41 -7.69
CA GLY A 55 -2.68 -12.08 -7.19
C GLY A 55 -1.49 -11.16 -7.09
N PHE A 56 -1.70 -10.07 -6.36
CA PHE A 56 -0.76 -8.98 -6.19
C PHE A 56 -0.64 -8.60 -4.72
N TYR A 57 0.53 -8.09 -4.34
CA TYR A 57 0.63 -7.17 -3.22
C TYR A 57 0.70 -5.75 -3.78
N ALA A 58 -0.07 -4.83 -3.21
CA ALA A 58 -0.13 -3.45 -3.67
C ALA A 58 -0.11 -2.48 -2.48
N THR A 59 0.53 -1.33 -2.64
CA THR A 59 0.44 -0.21 -1.70
C THR A 59 -0.80 0.61 -2.04
N ILE A 60 -1.63 0.90 -1.05
CA ILE A 60 -2.92 1.57 -1.23
C ILE A 60 -3.07 2.60 -0.11
N ASP A 61 -3.38 3.84 -0.50
CA ASP A 61 -3.75 4.89 0.44
C ASP A 61 -5.12 4.55 1.06
N ASP A 62 -5.16 4.51 2.38
CA ASP A 62 -6.28 4.06 3.19
C ASP A 62 -6.32 4.84 4.51
N ALA A 63 -7.33 5.70 4.63
CA ALA A 63 -7.63 6.50 5.83
C ALA A 63 -6.40 7.24 6.42
N GLY A 64 -5.67 7.97 5.57
CA GLY A 64 -4.51 8.77 5.99
C GLY A 64 -3.20 7.98 6.15
N THR A 65 -3.19 6.69 5.79
CA THR A 65 -1.99 5.84 5.76
C THR A 65 -1.82 5.16 4.41
N SER A 66 -0.63 4.66 4.07
CA SER A 66 -0.41 3.80 2.90
C SER A 66 -0.17 2.36 3.33
N ARG A 67 -1.09 1.44 3.08
CA ARG A 67 -1.01 0.05 3.56
C ARG A 67 -0.67 -0.89 2.43
N VAL A 68 -0.04 -2.02 2.74
CA VAL A 68 0.03 -3.15 1.82
C VAL A 68 -1.27 -3.94 1.88
N TYR A 69 -1.84 -4.18 0.71
CA TYR A 69 -3.02 -5.00 0.44
C TYR A 69 -2.65 -6.23 -0.38
N SER A 70 -3.36 -7.33 -0.18
CA SER A 70 -3.40 -8.45 -1.13
C SER A 70 -4.60 -8.29 -2.06
N ILE A 71 -4.38 -8.46 -3.37
CA ILE A 71 -5.44 -8.38 -4.39
C ILE A 71 -5.49 -9.70 -5.14
N ASN A 72 -6.65 -10.34 -5.16
CA ASN A 72 -6.86 -11.59 -5.89
C ASN A 72 -7.01 -11.32 -7.40
N ALA A 73 -6.17 -11.94 -8.23
CA ALA A 73 -6.19 -11.70 -9.67
C ALA A 73 -7.48 -12.23 -10.33
N ARG A 74 -8.14 -13.26 -9.79
CA ARG A 74 -9.34 -13.86 -10.37
C ARG A 74 -10.57 -13.00 -10.16
N ASN A 75 -10.81 -12.48 -8.96
CA ASN A 75 -12.05 -11.79 -8.63
C ASN A 75 -11.88 -10.35 -8.13
N GLY A 76 -10.65 -9.83 -8.08
CA GLY A 76 -10.43 -8.44 -7.70
C GLY A 76 -10.50 -8.13 -6.22
N ARG A 77 -10.83 -9.12 -5.37
CA ARG A 77 -10.98 -8.90 -3.93
C ARG A 77 -9.67 -8.38 -3.34
N ALA A 78 -9.71 -7.15 -2.87
CA ALA A 78 -8.65 -6.49 -2.13
C ALA A 78 -8.87 -6.67 -0.62
N GLN A 79 -7.80 -6.97 0.11
CA GLN A 79 -7.83 -7.07 1.56
C GLN A 79 -6.53 -6.48 2.13
N ALA A 80 -6.66 -5.61 3.13
CA ALA A 80 -5.50 -5.08 3.81
C ALA A 80 -4.69 -6.23 4.43
N LEU A 81 -3.41 -6.31 4.07
CA LEU A 81 -2.47 -7.26 4.64
C LEU A 81 -1.85 -6.68 5.91
N THR A 82 -1.41 -5.43 5.86
CA THR A 82 -0.71 -4.74 6.97
C THR A 82 -1.67 -3.87 7.80
N GLY A 83 -1.25 -3.52 9.02
CA GLY A 83 -1.94 -2.52 9.86
C GLY A 83 -1.86 -1.10 9.28
N ALA A 84 -2.44 -0.11 9.98
CA ALA A 84 -2.45 1.29 9.55
C ALA A 84 -1.12 1.99 9.88
N THR A 85 -0.12 1.81 9.02
CA THR A 85 1.15 2.57 8.97
C THR A 85 1.61 2.68 7.52
N ASN A 86 2.55 3.58 7.21
CA ASN A 86 2.93 3.86 5.82
C ASN A 86 3.94 2.83 5.31
N HIS A 87 3.57 2.16 4.22
CA HIS A 87 4.39 1.22 3.49
C HIS A 87 4.61 1.71 2.05
N GLY A 88 5.80 1.41 1.53
CA GLY A 88 6.21 1.78 0.18
C GLY A 88 7.24 0.81 -0.38
N ASN A 89 7.66 1.05 -1.63
CA ASN A 89 8.81 0.39 -2.27
C ASN A 89 8.81 -1.13 -2.11
N ILE A 90 7.64 -1.77 -2.27
CA ILE A 90 7.50 -3.20 -2.02
C ILE A 90 8.21 -4.02 -3.11
N SER A 91 8.83 -5.12 -2.70
CA SER A 91 9.49 -6.08 -3.58
C SER A 91 9.32 -7.49 -3.03
N ILE A 92 9.23 -8.48 -3.91
CA ILE A 92 9.02 -9.88 -3.52
C ILE A 92 9.98 -10.80 -4.25
N SER A 93 10.60 -11.70 -3.51
CA SER A 93 11.46 -12.75 -4.04
C SER A 93 10.64 -13.97 -4.51
N ASN A 94 11.26 -14.83 -5.32
CA ASN A 94 10.63 -16.05 -5.83
C ASN A 94 10.20 -17.04 -4.73
N ASN A 95 10.87 -17.03 -3.58
CA ASN A 95 10.48 -17.86 -2.42
C ASN A 95 9.36 -17.22 -1.57
N GLY A 96 8.83 -16.07 -1.97
CA GLY A 96 7.69 -15.41 -1.32
C GLY A 96 8.04 -14.46 -0.18
N THR A 97 9.32 -14.18 0.05
CA THR A 97 9.72 -13.13 1.00
C THR A 97 9.34 -11.76 0.43
N LEU A 98 8.38 -11.11 1.06
CA LEU A 98 7.97 -9.74 0.76
C LEU A 98 8.77 -8.79 1.65
N VAL A 99 9.37 -7.78 1.02
CA VAL A 99 10.06 -6.68 1.69
C VAL A 99 9.51 -5.35 1.20
N GLY A 100 9.78 -4.28 1.93
CA GLY A 100 9.45 -2.91 1.53
C GLY A 100 10.00 -1.91 2.53
N THR A 101 9.58 -0.66 2.39
CA THR A 101 9.83 0.37 3.40
C THR A 101 8.62 0.51 4.33
N ASN A 102 8.87 0.77 5.61
CA ASN A 102 7.83 1.21 6.55
C ASN A 102 8.27 2.50 7.26
N GLU A 103 7.36 3.47 7.33
CA GLU A 103 7.59 4.75 7.99
C GLU A 103 6.37 5.21 8.77
N SER A 104 6.60 6.15 9.69
CA SER A 104 5.54 6.83 10.43
C SER A 104 6.05 8.19 10.90
N PHE A 105 5.21 8.96 11.57
CA PHE A 105 5.65 10.19 12.22
C PHE A 105 6.67 9.96 13.34
N MET A 106 6.81 8.72 13.82
CA MET A 106 7.73 8.34 14.90
C MET A 106 9.05 7.77 14.41
N TYR A 107 9.19 7.54 13.10
CA TYR A 107 10.42 6.99 12.54
C TYR A 107 10.51 7.17 11.02
N PRO A 108 11.70 7.48 10.48
CA PRO A 108 11.90 7.56 9.04
C PRO A 108 11.69 6.19 8.36
N ALA A 109 11.70 6.17 7.03
CA ALA A 109 11.67 4.93 6.26
C ALA A 109 12.72 3.92 6.75
N ARG A 110 12.21 2.75 7.17
CA ARG A 110 12.96 1.57 7.59
C ARG A 110 12.79 0.47 6.56
N LEU A 111 13.81 -0.35 6.35
CA LEU A 111 13.68 -1.57 5.57
C LEU A 111 12.98 -2.64 6.42
N VAL A 112 11.88 -3.20 5.92
CA VAL A 112 11.12 -4.24 6.62
C VAL A 112 10.91 -5.48 5.75
N SER A 113 10.84 -6.64 6.39
CA SER A 113 10.13 -7.80 5.84
C SER A 113 8.67 -7.75 6.27
N ILE A 114 7.77 -8.20 5.40
CA ILE A 114 6.33 -8.22 5.62
C ILE A 114 5.87 -9.68 5.57
N ASN A 115 5.32 -10.18 6.67
CA ASN A 115 4.79 -11.53 6.72
C ASN A 115 3.46 -11.60 5.95
N THR A 116 3.47 -12.35 4.84
CA THR A 116 2.33 -12.44 3.93
C THR A 116 1.12 -13.21 4.47
N ARG A 117 1.25 -13.87 5.63
CA ARG A 117 0.15 -14.62 6.26
C ARG A 117 -0.64 -13.79 7.27
N ASN A 118 0.02 -12.85 7.95
CA ASN A 118 -0.59 -12.10 9.05
C ASN A 118 -0.32 -10.59 9.03
N GLY A 119 0.49 -10.11 8.08
CA GLY A 119 0.78 -8.68 7.93
C GLY A 119 1.82 -8.10 8.85
N ASN A 120 2.38 -8.90 9.78
CA ASN A 120 3.37 -8.40 10.73
C ASN A 120 4.65 -7.99 9.99
N THR A 121 5.21 -6.87 10.43
CA THR A 121 6.45 -6.33 9.88
C THR A 121 7.61 -6.58 10.82
N THR A 122 8.76 -6.97 10.26
CA THR A 122 10.03 -7.07 10.99
C THR A 122 11.03 -6.15 10.33
N ARG A 123 11.57 -5.20 11.10
CA ARG A 123 12.64 -4.30 10.68
C ARG A 123 13.93 -5.08 10.40
N LEU A 124 14.62 -4.72 9.33
CA LEU A 124 15.83 -5.38 8.84
C LEU A 124 17.09 -4.50 8.94
N ASP A 125 16.92 -3.21 9.17
CA ASP A 125 18.01 -2.23 9.27
C ASP A 125 18.17 -1.67 10.70
N SER A 126 19.32 -1.02 10.94
CA SER A 126 19.61 -0.28 12.19
C SER A 126 20.43 1.01 11.97
N PHE A 127 20.65 1.43 10.71
CA PHE A 127 21.64 2.47 10.39
C PHE A 127 21.31 3.87 10.95
N ASN A 128 20.04 4.15 11.24
CA ASN A 128 19.61 5.41 11.85
C ASN A 128 19.54 5.35 13.39
N ASP A 129 19.79 4.20 14.02
CA ASP A 129 19.45 4.01 15.43
C ASP A 129 20.28 4.90 16.35
N GLU A 130 21.59 4.98 16.12
CA GLU A 130 22.47 5.83 16.90
C GLU A 130 22.11 7.32 16.78
N MET A 131 21.75 7.77 15.58
CA MET A 131 21.36 9.15 15.34
C MET A 131 20.00 9.48 16.00
N LEU A 132 19.05 8.54 15.96
CA LEU A 132 17.71 8.73 16.52
C LEU A 132 17.65 8.53 18.04
N ALA A 133 18.64 7.87 18.64
CA ALA A 133 18.67 7.60 20.08
C ALA A 133 18.61 8.87 20.95
N ASN A 134 19.05 10.01 20.41
CA ASN A 134 19.06 11.31 21.10
C ASN A 134 18.01 12.28 20.57
N VAL A 135 17.06 11.80 19.74
CA VAL A 135 15.97 12.64 19.23
C VAL A 135 14.76 12.46 20.13
N ASP A 136 14.35 13.56 20.77
CA ASP A 136 13.08 13.63 21.47
C ASP A 136 11.95 13.85 20.45
N LEU A 137 11.18 12.79 20.21
CA LEU A 137 10.05 12.83 19.29
C LEU A 137 8.81 13.19 20.08
N GLY A 138 8.05 14.15 19.54
CA GLY A 138 6.71 14.43 20.02
C GLY A 138 5.75 13.26 19.79
N SER A 139 4.46 13.49 20.07
CA SER A 139 3.41 12.50 19.80
C SER A 139 2.52 12.95 18.65
N TYR A 140 1.69 12.04 18.17
CA TYR A 140 0.69 12.34 17.15
C TYR A 140 -0.60 11.58 17.43
N GLU A 141 -1.71 12.12 16.93
CA GLU A 141 -2.99 11.44 16.93
C GLU A 141 -3.76 11.69 15.63
N SER A 142 -4.60 10.72 15.26
CA SER A 142 -5.59 10.90 14.20
C SER A 142 -6.88 11.40 14.84
N VAL A 143 -7.40 12.53 14.36
CA VAL A 143 -8.70 13.06 14.76
C VAL A 143 -9.63 13.08 13.55
N THR A 144 -10.93 12.94 13.82
CA THR A 144 -11.98 13.04 12.80
C THR A 144 -13.00 14.07 13.23
N TYR A 145 -13.36 14.97 12.33
CA TYR A 145 -14.39 15.98 12.57
C TYR A 145 -15.39 16.02 11.41
N GLN A 146 -16.58 16.56 11.70
CA GLN A 146 -17.64 16.72 10.71
C GLN A 146 -17.31 17.89 9.79
N GLY A 147 -17.14 17.59 8.51
CA GLY A 147 -16.99 18.54 7.42
C GLY A 147 -18.32 19.00 6.84
N HIS A 148 -18.24 19.55 5.62
CA HIS A 148 -19.43 19.97 4.88
C HIS A 148 -20.40 18.79 4.67
N ASN A 149 -21.70 19.04 4.84
CA ASN A 149 -22.76 18.02 4.76
C ASN A 149 -22.58 16.80 5.70
N GLY A 150 -21.84 16.94 6.80
CA GLY A 150 -21.63 15.84 7.75
C GLY A 150 -20.71 14.73 7.21
N GLN A 151 -19.83 15.05 6.26
CA GLN A 151 -18.79 14.14 5.82
C GLN A 151 -17.63 14.16 6.80
N ASP A 152 -17.14 13.00 7.21
CA ASP A 152 -15.96 12.88 8.06
C ASP A 152 -14.72 13.42 7.34
N ILE A 153 -13.98 14.29 8.03
CA ILE A 153 -12.65 14.75 7.61
C ILE A 153 -11.63 14.27 8.64
N GLN A 154 -10.63 13.54 8.17
CA GLN A 154 -9.51 13.06 8.97
C GLN A 154 -8.37 14.08 8.98
N MET A 155 -7.71 14.23 10.12
CA MET A 155 -6.54 15.10 10.31
C MET A 155 -5.55 14.46 11.27
N TRP A 156 -4.27 14.73 11.03
CA TRP A 156 -3.20 14.41 11.97
C TRP A 156 -2.88 15.63 12.84
N VAL A 157 -2.86 15.45 14.16
CA VAL A 157 -2.36 16.44 15.11
C VAL A 157 -0.99 16.00 15.59
N HIS A 158 0.00 16.91 15.50
CA HIS A 158 1.36 16.69 15.96
C HIS A 158 1.63 17.57 17.18
N TYR A 159 2.10 16.94 18.25
CA TYR A 159 2.50 17.62 19.47
C TYR A 159 4.02 17.76 19.52
N PRO A 160 4.57 18.87 20.02
CA PRO A 160 6.01 18.99 20.24
C PRO A 160 6.50 17.99 21.30
N PRO A 161 7.80 17.66 21.32
CA PRO A 161 8.43 16.96 22.44
C PRO A 161 8.32 17.78 23.74
N GLY A 162 8.20 17.11 24.88
CA GLY A 162 8.01 17.77 26.18
C GLY A 162 7.68 16.82 27.33
#